data_AF-A0A847JX41-F1
#
_entry.id   AF-A0A847JX41-F1
#
_cell.length_a   1.000
_cell.length_b   1.000
_cell.length_c   1.000
_cell.angle_alpha   90.00
_cell.angle_beta   90.00
_cell.angle_gamma   90.00
#
_symmetry.space_group_name_H-M   'P 1'
#
loop_
_entity.id
_entity.type
_entity.pdbx_description
1 polymer ?
#
loop_
_entity_poly.entity_id
_entity_poly.type
_entity_poly.pdbx_seq_one_letter_code
_entity_poly.pdbx_strand_id
1 'polypeptide(L)'
;MPQQVRSGDQEAIEIAKTFPVARYVEELLSYAPGGKRHNRAIPMDVPDAVKGAFAKRLSASSAYVEVMRAKKGHRGMVGINVMWKCALTVLPSIYGALLAGVDAFLCGAGVPMELPEIIGKMRRGEDLEYDPLTGTGTHVHMQISEDGTADVLQSRPMPKLLPILSNFAFCKRLLETWNKRVEGSRPDAFVLENHAAGGHNAQPRDKVAFGELDQINAYFDKVKELGVPIYVAGAFLHGGTRKDLLYWQERGAYGIQVGSRFALSEESGLRDDLKTRALEAARDGTLRVVTDTRLSPTGFPFKFVPMEGTLGEQSVRDAQKRGCDLGYLLQSRMLTLPDGSEREVYICPAMPEHQYVALGGKLEDTEGRVCLCNALLATAGYSKPDRPALVTLGESAVESSERLTARQVVEDILTPERVAENEARLADPGT
;
A
#
# COMPACT_ATOMS: atom_id res chain seq x y z
N MET A 1 9.18 -8.85 6.72
CA MET A 1 9.20 -9.65 7.97
C MET A 1 9.96 -10.97 7.93
N PRO A 2 9.61 -12.05 7.19
CA PRO A 2 10.27 -13.35 7.44
C PRO A 2 11.78 -13.35 7.10
N GLN A 3 12.22 -12.45 6.21
CA GLN A 3 13.64 -12.20 5.95
C GLN A 3 14.34 -11.51 7.13
N GLN A 4 13.70 -10.54 7.80
CA GLN A 4 14.24 -9.89 9.00
C GLN A 4 14.33 -10.88 10.17
N VAL A 5 13.29 -11.70 10.36
CA VAL A 5 13.34 -12.80 11.34
C VAL A 5 14.47 -13.77 11.02
N ARG A 6 14.66 -14.10 9.74
CA ARG A 6 15.78 -14.95 9.28
C ARG A 6 17.15 -14.33 9.52
N SER A 7 17.31 -13.02 9.36
CA SER A 7 18.57 -12.33 9.64
C SER A 7 18.87 -12.18 11.14
N GLY A 8 17.98 -12.65 12.02
CA GLY A 8 18.16 -12.55 13.47
C GLY A 8 17.79 -11.18 14.03
N ASP A 9 16.89 -10.45 13.38
CA ASP A 9 16.35 -9.20 13.92
C ASP A 9 15.63 -9.46 15.25
N GLN A 10 16.31 -9.11 16.35
CA GLN A 10 15.86 -9.45 17.70
C GLN A 10 14.53 -8.78 18.04
N GLU A 11 14.32 -7.54 17.59
CA GLU A 11 13.07 -6.83 17.82
C GLU A 11 11.91 -7.49 17.08
N ALA A 12 12.12 -7.93 15.83
CA ALA A 12 11.09 -8.65 15.08
C ALA A 12 10.69 -9.93 15.82
N ILE A 13 11.71 -10.65 16.30
CA ILE A 13 11.53 -11.93 16.98
C ILE A 13 10.77 -11.76 18.29
N GLU A 14 11.13 -10.78 19.13
CA GLU A 14 10.43 -10.56 20.40
C GLU A 14 8.98 -10.11 20.19
N ILE A 15 8.72 -9.23 19.23
CA ILE A 15 7.34 -8.82 18.91
C ILE A 15 6.56 -9.98 18.28
N ALA A 16 7.17 -10.78 17.42
CA ALA A 16 6.51 -11.94 16.82
C ALA A 16 6.01 -12.92 17.89
N LYS A 17 6.74 -13.09 19.01
CA LYS A 17 6.32 -13.93 20.14
C LYS A 17 5.06 -13.44 20.84
N THR A 18 4.68 -12.17 20.68
CA THR A 18 3.47 -11.62 21.32
C THR A 18 2.21 -11.77 20.47
N PHE A 19 2.31 -12.36 19.26
CA PHE A 19 1.15 -12.65 18.43
C PHE A 19 0.19 -13.61 19.19
N PRO A 20 -1.13 -13.32 19.24
CA PRO A 20 -2.05 -14.00 20.17
C PRO A 20 -2.33 -15.47 19.83
N VAL A 21 -1.92 -15.95 18.65
CA VAL A 21 -2.16 -17.31 18.16
C VAL A 21 -0.84 -18.05 18.00
N ALA A 22 -0.61 -19.08 18.82
CA ALA A 22 0.67 -19.81 18.90
C ALA A 22 1.15 -20.34 17.54
N ARG A 23 0.24 -20.86 16.71
CA ARG A 23 0.59 -21.39 15.38
C ARG A 23 1.26 -20.34 14.49
N TYR A 24 0.80 -19.09 14.53
CA TYR A 24 1.38 -17.99 13.73
C TYR A 24 2.80 -17.67 14.22
N VAL A 25 3.01 -17.67 15.54
CA VAL A 25 4.32 -17.49 16.17
C VAL A 25 5.30 -18.58 15.70
N GLU A 26 4.93 -19.85 15.87
CA GLU A 26 5.76 -20.99 15.49
C GLU A 26 6.11 -20.99 13.99
N GLU A 27 5.14 -20.64 13.16
CA GLU A 27 5.29 -20.59 11.72
C GLU A 27 6.25 -19.48 11.27
N LEU A 28 6.12 -18.26 11.81
CA LEU A 28 7.04 -17.17 11.52
C LEU A 28 8.44 -17.43 12.10
N LEU A 29 8.54 -17.85 13.36
CA LEU A 29 9.82 -18.13 14.02
C LEU A 29 10.52 -19.38 13.46
N SER A 30 9.84 -20.22 12.69
CA SER A 30 10.49 -21.29 11.94
C SER A 30 11.53 -20.80 10.93
N TYR A 31 11.50 -19.51 10.56
CA TYR A 31 12.51 -18.87 9.72
C TYR A 31 13.68 -18.24 10.50
N ALA A 32 13.57 -18.09 11.83
CA ALA A 32 14.63 -17.51 12.67
C ALA A 32 15.93 -18.34 12.61
N PRO A 33 17.08 -17.80 13.01
CA PRO A 33 18.32 -18.59 13.15
C PRO A 33 18.08 -19.87 13.96
N GLY A 34 18.47 -21.02 13.39
CA GLY A 34 18.23 -22.35 13.98
C GLY A 34 16.82 -22.94 13.75
N GLY A 35 15.89 -22.20 13.15
CA GLY A 35 14.55 -22.67 12.85
C GLY A 35 14.48 -23.68 11.69
N LYS A 36 13.48 -24.58 11.72
CA LYS A 36 13.31 -25.67 10.73
C LYS A 36 13.13 -25.20 9.27
N ARG A 37 12.74 -23.94 9.04
CA ARG A 37 12.55 -23.31 7.72
C ARG A 37 13.58 -22.22 7.42
N HIS A 38 14.62 -22.04 8.23
CA HIS A 38 15.62 -20.98 8.09
C HIS A 38 16.13 -20.80 6.64
N ASN A 39 16.49 -21.91 5.98
CA ASN A 39 17.01 -21.92 4.61
C ASN A 39 15.94 -22.19 3.52
N ARG A 40 14.66 -22.25 3.89
CA ARG A 40 13.58 -22.50 2.93
C ARG A 40 13.11 -21.20 2.28
N ALA A 41 12.62 -21.29 1.05
CA ALA A 41 11.94 -20.16 0.40
C ALA A 41 10.70 -19.77 1.21
N ILE A 42 10.43 -18.46 1.28
CA ILE A 42 9.18 -17.95 1.82
C ILE A 42 8.10 -18.26 0.77
N PRO A 43 7.00 -18.93 1.13
CA PRO A 43 5.96 -19.28 0.17
C PRO A 43 5.23 -18.02 -0.31
N MET A 44 4.83 -18.04 -1.58
CA MET A 44 3.78 -17.15 -2.08
C MET A 44 2.42 -17.79 -1.80
N ASP A 45 1.38 -16.96 -1.74
CA ASP A 45 0.01 -17.45 -1.67
C ASP A 45 -0.38 -18.17 -2.98
N VAL A 46 -1.31 -19.11 -2.86
CA VAL A 46 -1.83 -19.92 -3.97
C VAL A 46 -3.36 -20.03 -3.87
N PRO A 47 -4.07 -20.29 -4.98
CA PRO A 47 -5.54 -20.36 -4.97
C PRO A 47 -6.11 -21.42 -4.03
N ASP A 48 -5.41 -22.54 -3.88
CA ASP A 48 -5.80 -23.62 -2.97
C ASP A 48 -5.77 -23.13 -1.52
N ALA A 49 -6.94 -23.13 -0.88
CA ALA A 49 -7.10 -22.50 0.43
C ALA A 49 -6.23 -23.12 1.52
N VAL A 50 -6.10 -24.45 1.51
CA VAL A 50 -5.33 -25.19 2.52
C VAL A 50 -3.84 -24.94 2.30
N LYS A 51 -3.37 -24.99 1.04
CA LYS A 51 -1.96 -24.77 0.71
C LYS A 51 -1.55 -23.30 0.89
N GLY A 52 -2.43 -22.37 0.58
CA GLY A 52 -2.20 -20.92 0.69
C GLY A 52 -2.25 -20.40 2.12
N ALA A 53 -2.92 -21.11 3.03
CA ALA A 53 -3.12 -20.66 4.41
C ALA A 53 -1.82 -20.28 5.13
N PHE A 54 -0.72 -21.01 4.91
CA PHE A 54 0.57 -20.70 5.52
C PHE A 54 1.13 -19.33 5.08
N ALA A 55 1.04 -18.98 3.79
CA ALA A 55 1.50 -17.68 3.29
C ALA A 55 0.63 -16.52 3.83
N LYS A 56 -0.69 -16.74 3.95
CA LYS A 56 -1.63 -15.77 4.55
C LYS A 56 -1.29 -15.48 6.01
N ARG A 57 -1.00 -16.52 6.81
CA ARG A 57 -0.59 -16.35 8.21
C ARG A 57 0.73 -15.60 8.36
N LEU A 58 1.73 -15.89 7.51
CA LEU A 58 2.96 -15.11 7.49
C LEU A 58 2.72 -13.63 7.16
N SER A 59 1.81 -13.33 6.23
CA SER A 59 1.41 -11.95 5.91
C SER A 59 0.74 -11.25 7.10
N ALA A 60 -0.16 -11.95 7.81
CA ALA A 60 -0.81 -11.42 9.00
C ALA A 60 0.19 -11.16 10.14
N SER A 61 1.08 -12.10 10.42
CA SER A 61 2.15 -11.90 11.41
C SER A 61 3.08 -10.74 11.01
N SER A 62 3.33 -10.56 9.70
CA SER A 62 4.13 -9.43 9.21
C SER A 62 3.47 -8.09 9.51
N ALA A 63 2.18 -7.94 9.19
CA ALA A 63 1.44 -6.71 9.48
C ALA A 63 1.34 -6.44 10.98
N TYR A 64 1.12 -7.48 11.79
CA TYR A 64 1.11 -7.37 13.24
C TYR A 64 2.45 -6.84 13.78
N VAL A 65 3.57 -7.44 13.37
CA VAL A 65 4.89 -7.04 13.86
C VAL A 65 5.22 -5.61 13.43
N GLU A 66 4.94 -5.22 12.19
CA GLU A 66 5.23 -3.85 11.71
C GLU A 66 4.38 -2.80 12.44
N VAL A 67 3.10 -3.06 12.72
CA VAL A 67 2.26 -2.13 13.50
C VAL A 67 2.74 -2.04 14.94
N MET A 68 3.07 -3.16 15.59
CA MET A 68 3.59 -3.16 16.96
C MET A 68 4.95 -2.44 17.07
N ARG A 69 5.83 -2.61 16.07
CA ARG A 69 7.09 -1.88 15.96
C ARG A 69 6.86 -0.38 15.83
N ALA A 70 5.99 0.01 14.90
CA ALA A 70 5.68 1.41 14.65
C ALA A 70 5.05 2.07 15.87
N LYS A 71 4.31 1.36 16.74
CA LYS A 71 3.75 1.92 17.98
C LYS A 71 4.74 2.00 19.14
N LYS A 72 5.96 1.47 19.01
CA LYS A 72 6.91 1.38 20.13
C LYS A 72 7.50 2.75 20.46
N GLY A 73 7.51 3.07 21.76
CA GLY A 73 8.22 4.24 22.28
C GLY A 73 7.49 5.57 22.14
N HIS A 74 6.23 5.59 21.69
CA HIS A 74 5.42 6.81 21.60
C HIS A 74 3.92 6.56 21.77
N ARG A 75 3.15 7.63 21.93
CA ARG A 75 1.67 7.60 22.03
C ARG A 75 0.96 8.17 20.80
N GLY A 76 1.72 8.53 19.75
CA GLY A 76 1.19 8.93 18.45
C GLY A 76 0.38 7.82 17.78
N MET A 77 -0.53 8.21 16.89
CA MET A 77 -1.34 7.27 16.10
C MET A 77 -0.51 6.61 15.00
N VAL A 78 -0.73 5.32 14.80
CA VAL A 78 -0.12 4.51 13.74
C VAL A 78 -1.20 3.98 12.82
N GLY A 79 -1.15 4.41 11.55
CA GLY A 79 -1.98 3.86 10.49
C GLY A 79 -1.22 2.86 9.63
N ILE A 80 -1.94 2.00 8.92
CA ILE A 80 -1.38 1.12 7.88
C ILE A 80 -2.06 1.39 6.54
N ASN A 81 -1.26 1.51 5.49
CA ASN A 81 -1.76 1.57 4.12
C ASN A 81 -2.01 0.15 3.58
N VAL A 82 -3.24 -0.14 3.20
CA VAL A 82 -3.64 -1.41 2.57
C VAL A 82 -3.92 -1.14 1.09
N MET A 83 -3.01 -1.59 0.23
CA MET A 83 -3.18 -1.50 -1.22
C MET A 83 -4.20 -2.53 -1.68
N TRP A 84 -5.38 -2.08 -2.10
CA TRP A 84 -6.48 -2.97 -2.47
C TRP A 84 -6.13 -3.86 -3.68
N LYS A 85 -5.28 -3.36 -4.58
CA LYS A 85 -4.80 -4.15 -5.73
C LYS A 85 -3.87 -5.31 -5.36
N CYS A 86 -3.28 -5.30 -4.16
CA CYS A 86 -2.53 -6.43 -3.61
C CYS A 86 -3.49 -7.42 -2.92
N ALA A 87 -4.51 -7.87 -3.67
CA ALA A 87 -5.71 -8.53 -3.15
C ALA A 87 -5.43 -9.69 -2.20
N LEU A 88 -4.47 -10.56 -2.56
CA LEU A 88 -4.06 -11.74 -1.77
C LEU A 88 -3.59 -11.39 -0.36
N THR A 89 -3.10 -10.17 -0.16
CA THR A 89 -2.59 -9.69 1.13
C THR A 89 -3.56 -8.78 1.88
N VAL A 90 -4.70 -8.39 1.29
CA VAL A 90 -5.67 -7.47 1.91
C VAL A 90 -6.21 -8.04 3.22
N LEU A 91 -6.81 -9.24 3.18
CA LEU A 91 -7.37 -9.87 4.38
C LEU A 91 -6.30 -10.10 5.46
N PRO A 92 -5.17 -10.77 5.19
CA PRO A 92 -4.19 -11.02 6.25
C PRO A 92 -3.56 -9.74 6.81
N SER A 93 -3.34 -8.70 5.99
CA SER A 93 -2.80 -7.43 6.49
C SER A 93 -3.76 -6.71 7.42
N ILE A 94 -5.06 -6.69 7.10
CA ILE A 94 -6.09 -6.10 7.96
C ILE A 94 -6.17 -6.90 9.28
N TYR A 95 -6.21 -8.23 9.20
CA TYR A 95 -6.28 -9.09 10.39
C TYR A 95 -5.10 -8.87 11.35
N GLY A 96 -3.87 -8.93 10.83
CA GLY A 96 -2.66 -8.69 11.62
C GLY A 96 -2.60 -7.30 12.24
N ALA A 97 -2.96 -6.27 11.48
CA ALA A 97 -2.97 -4.89 11.95
C ALA A 97 -4.05 -4.65 13.03
N LEU A 98 -5.24 -5.25 12.89
CA LEU A 98 -6.28 -5.18 13.91
C LEU A 98 -5.82 -5.82 15.23
N LEU A 99 -5.19 -7.01 15.18
CA LEU A 99 -4.66 -7.67 16.37
C LEU A 99 -3.58 -6.85 17.08
N ALA A 100 -2.78 -6.10 16.32
CA ALA A 100 -1.78 -5.18 16.84
C ALA A 100 -2.37 -3.86 17.39
N GLY A 101 -3.66 -3.62 17.18
CA GLY A 101 -4.32 -2.39 17.61
C GLY A 101 -3.92 -1.18 16.77
N VAL A 102 -3.90 -1.32 15.44
CA VAL A 102 -3.70 -0.20 14.51
C VAL A 102 -4.73 0.90 14.74
N ASP A 103 -4.33 2.17 14.58
CA ASP A 103 -5.21 3.33 14.84
C ASP A 103 -5.98 3.77 13.59
N ALA A 104 -5.47 3.46 12.39
CA ALA A 104 -6.12 3.80 11.14
C ALA A 104 -5.81 2.82 9.99
N PHE A 105 -6.79 2.59 9.13
CA PHE A 105 -6.60 1.99 7.81
C PHE A 105 -6.69 3.05 6.73
N LEU A 106 -5.62 3.20 5.96
CA LEU A 106 -5.61 3.96 4.72
C LEU A 106 -5.71 2.97 3.56
N CYS A 107 -6.67 3.12 2.67
CA CYS A 107 -6.91 2.12 1.62
C CYS A 107 -6.89 2.77 0.24
N GLY A 108 -5.87 2.46 -0.57
CA GLY A 108 -5.70 2.99 -1.93
C GLY A 108 -5.53 1.89 -2.99
N ALA A 109 -5.20 2.30 -4.22
CA ALA A 109 -5.06 1.40 -5.38
C ALA A 109 -6.31 0.52 -5.62
N GLY A 110 -7.49 1.08 -5.41
CA GLY A 110 -8.78 0.42 -5.55
C GLY A 110 -9.82 1.10 -4.64
N VAL A 111 -11.07 0.65 -4.71
CA VAL A 111 -12.14 1.20 -3.87
C VAL A 111 -12.55 0.14 -2.85
N PRO A 112 -12.30 0.35 -1.55
CA PRO A 112 -12.45 -0.67 -0.51
C PRO A 112 -13.92 -0.86 -0.11
N MET A 113 -14.72 -1.44 -1.00
CA MET A 113 -16.18 -1.54 -0.82
C MET A 113 -16.57 -2.47 0.34
N GLU A 114 -15.75 -3.46 0.64
CA GLU A 114 -16.00 -4.48 1.66
C GLU A 114 -15.34 -4.18 3.00
N LEU A 115 -14.56 -3.10 3.14
CA LEU A 115 -13.72 -2.86 4.32
C LEU A 115 -14.47 -2.91 5.67
N PRO A 116 -15.63 -2.23 5.86
CA PRO A 116 -16.37 -2.32 7.12
C PRO A 116 -16.88 -3.74 7.41
N GLU A 117 -17.32 -4.45 6.37
CA GLU A 117 -17.80 -5.83 6.47
C GLU A 117 -16.65 -6.77 6.86
N ILE A 118 -15.48 -6.63 6.23
CA ILE A 118 -14.27 -7.38 6.55
C ILE A 118 -13.90 -7.20 8.02
N ILE A 119 -13.81 -5.96 8.50
CA ILE A 119 -13.47 -5.68 9.90
C ILE A 119 -14.53 -6.26 10.84
N GLY A 120 -15.82 -6.12 10.50
CA GLY A 120 -16.91 -6.68 11.28
C GLY A 120 -16.83 -8.21 11.42
N LYS A 121 -16.63 -8.92 10.30
CA LYS A 121 -16.45 -10.39 10.27
C LYS A 121 -15.23 -10.82 11.09
N MET A 122 -14.09 -10.13 10.92
CA MET A 122 -12.88 -10.43 11.70
C MET A 122 -13.09 -10.26 13.21
N ARG A 123 -13.76 -9.19 13.64
CA ARG A 123 -14.08 -8.96 15.07
C ARG A 123 -15.05 -9.99 15.66
N ARG A 124 -15.80 -10.70 14.82
CA ARG A 124 -16.65 -11.84 15.23
C ARG A 124 -15.94 -13.19 15.13
N GLY A 125 -14.69 -13.22 14.65
CA GLY A 125 -13.95 -14.45 14.42
C GLY A 125 -14.56 -15.29 13.28
N GLU A 126 -15.12 -14.65 12.26
CA GLU A 126 -15.74 -15.36 11.13
C GLU A 126 -14.72 -15.54 10.00
N ASP A 127 -14.79 -16.70 9.32
CA ASP A 127 -14.06 -16.91 8.07
C ASP A 127 -14.54 -15.94 6.99
N LEU A 128 -13.63 -15.53 6.12
CA LEU A 128 -13.89 -14.54 5.09
C LEU A 128 -13.66 -15.13 3.71
N GLU A 129 -14.55 -14.81 2.78
CA GLU A 129 -14.45 -15.18 1.37
C GLU A 129 -15.07 -14.09 0.50
N TYR A 130 -14.38 -13.71 -0.56
CA TYR A 130 -14.82 -12.73 -1.55
C TYR A 130 -14.44 -13.19 -2.95
N ASP A 131 -15.45 -13.45 -3.77
CA ASP A 131 -15.33 -13.96 -5.14
C ASP A 131 -16.03 -12.99 -6.13
N PRO A 132 -15.29 -12.06 -6.75
CA PRO A 132 -13.97 -11.56 -6.36
C PRO A 132 -14.07 -10.41 -5.34
N LEU A 133 -12.94 -10.07 -4.70
CA LEU A 133 -12.81 -8.80 -3.98
C LEU A 133 -12.99 -7.62 -4.93
N THR A 134 -13.90 -6.69 -4.63
CA THR A 134 -14.33 -5.64 -5.57
C THR A 134 -13.16 -4.85 -6.15
N GLY A 135 -13.12 -4.74 -7.49
CA GLY A 135 -12.12 -3.97 -8.23
C GLY A 135 -10.77 -4.69 -8.44
N THR A 136 -10.61 -5.91 -7.92
CA THR A 136 -9.36 -6.66 -8.03
C THR A 136 -9.41 -7.80 -9.04
N GLY A 137 -10.60 -8.37 -9.27
CA GLY A 137 -10.77 -9.58 -10.08
C GLY A 137 -10.11 -10.82 -9.46
N THR A 138 -9.86 -10.80 -8.15
CA THR A 138 -9.16 -11.86 -7.42
C THR A 138 -10.08 -12.44 -6.36
N HIS A 139 -10.21 -13.75 -6.34
CA HIS A 139 -10.88 -14.48 -5.27
C HIS A 139 -9.95 -14.52 -4.07
N VAL A 140 -10.45 -14.09 -2.92
CA VAL A 140 -9.68 -14.07 -1.67
C VAL A 140 -10.48 -14.74 -0.58
N HIS A 141 -9.79 -15.51 0.24
CA HIS A 141 -10.38 -16.16 1.39
C HIS A 141 -9.39 -16.12 2.55
N MET A 142 -9.89 -16.20 3.78
CA MET A 142 -9.07 -16.30 4.97
C MET A 142 -9.84 -17.05 6.05
N GLN A 143 -9.26 -18.14 6.55
CA GLN A 143 -9.81 -18.93 7.64
C GLN A 143 -9.22 -18.44 8.97
N ILE A 144 -10.06 -17.94 9.86
CA ILE A 144 -9.70 -17.41 11.18
C ILE A 144 -10.67 -17.87 12.29
N SER A 145 -11.72 -18.65 11.96
CA SER A 145 -12.74 -19.10 12.91
C SER A 145 -12.18 -19.95 14.04
N GLU A 146 -11.09 -20.68 13.77
CA GLU A 146 -10.38 -21.49 14.75
C GLU A 146 -9.29 -20.73 15.51
N ASP A 147 -8.99 -19.47 15.15
CA ASP A 147 -7.88 -18.71 15.76
C ASP A 147 -8.22 -18.19 17.17
N GLY A 148 -9.50 -18.17 17.57
CA GLY A 148 -9.92 -17.76 18.91
C GLY A 148 -9.65 -16.29 19.24
N THR A 149 -9.53 -15.42 18.23
CA THR A 149 -9.13 -14.01 18.42
C THR A 149 -10.29 -13.02 18.57
N ALA A 150 -11.55 -13.48 18.58
CA ALA A 150 -12.72 -12.60 18.62
C ALA A 150 -12.68 -11.67 19.84
N ASP A 151 -12.43 -12.18 21.04
CA ASP A 151 -12.37 -11.40 22.27
C ASP A 151 -11.25 -10.34 22.23
N VAL A 152 -10.06 -10.74 21.73
CA VAL A 152 -8.93 -9.83 21.54
C VAL A 152 -9.34 -8.69 20.62
N LEU A 153 -9.94 -9.01 19.46
CA LEU A 153 -10.35 -8.03 18.46
C LEU A 153 -11.49 -7.12 18.95
N GLN A 154 -12.44 -7.66 19.73
CA GLN A 154 -13.53 -6.90 20.33
C GLN A 154 -13.04 -5.92 21.40
N SER A 155 -11.99 -6.27 22.14
CA SER A 155 -11.36 -5.38 23.12
C SER A 155 -10.58 -4.21 22.49
N ARG A 156 -10.21 -4.31 21.21
CA ARG A 156 -9.48 -3.24 20.51
C ARG A 156 -10.43 -2.11 20.10
N PRO A 157 -10.00 -0.83 20.21
CA PRO A 157 -10.71 0.28 19.59
C PRO A 157 -10.94 0.04 18.09
N MET A 158 -12.01 0.60 17.54
CA MET A 158 -12.20 0.60 16.09
C MET A 158 -11.18 1.54 15.43
N PRO A 159 -10.40 1.07 14.43
CA PRO A 159 -9.48 1.92 13.70
C PRO A 159 -10.26 2.93 12.85
N LYS A 160 -9.65 4.08 12.63
CA LYS A 160 -10.15 5.09 11.69
C LYS A 160 -10.09 4.56 10.26
N LEU A 161 -11.13 4.78 9.46
CA LEU A 161 -11.20 4.29 8.08
C LEU A 161 -11.07 5.45 7.09
N LEU A 162 -9.95 5.47 6.35
CA LEU A 162 -9.56 6.55 5.43
C LEU A 162 -9.33 6.02 4.00
N PRO A 163 -10.39 5.77 3.22
CA PRO A 163 -10.24 5.41 1.81
C PRO A 163 -9.63 6.56 0.99
N ILE A 164 -8.67 6.20 0.13
CA ILE A 164 -7.98 7.07 -0.81
C ILE A 164 -8.68 6.99 -2.17
N LEU A 165 -9.25 8.11 -2.64
CA LEU A 165 -10.15 8.16 -3.79
C LEU A 165 -9.79 9.31 -4.73
N SER A 166 -9.99 9.12 -6.03
CA SER A 166 -9.57 10.05 -7.08
C SER A 166 -10.72 10.76 -7.79
N ASN A 167 -11.97 10.57 -7.37
CA ASN A 167 -13.12 11.31 -7.90
C ASN A 167 -14.36 11.25 -7.01
N PHE A 168 -15.29 12.16 -7.28
CA PHE A 168 -16.59 12.25 -6.60
C PHE A 168 -17.46 10.99 -6.71
N ALA A 169 -17.51 10.34 -7.87
CA ALA A 169 -18.38 9.18 -8.09
C ALA A 169 -17.99 8.00 -7.19
N PHE A 170 -16.69 7.79 -6.96
CA PHE A 170 -16.19 6.79 -6.03
C PHE A 170 -16.51 7.14 -4.59
N CYS A 171 -16.39 8.40 -4.17
CA CYS A 171 -16.78 8.84 -2.83
C CYS A 171 -18.26 8.56 -2.55
N LYS A 172 -19.14 9.00 -3.44
CA LYS A 172 -20.59 8.79 -3.31
C LYS A 172 -20.94 7.31 -3.27
N ARG A 173 -20.45 6.53 -4.24
CA ARG A 173 -20.72 5.10 -4.33
C ARG A 173 -20.22 4.34 -3.10
N LEU A 174 -19.06 4.71 -2.56
CA LEU A 174 -18.51 4.07 -1.37
C LEU A 174 -19.41 4.31 -0.15
N LEU A 175 -19.89 5.54 0.06
CA LEU A 175 -20.83 5.84 1.16
C LEU A 175 -22.11 5.00 1.08
N GLU A 176 -22.73 4.97 -0.10
CA GLU A 176 -23.95 4.19 -0.34
C GLU A 176 -23.70 2.69 -0.11
N THR A 177 -22.56 2.18 -0.59
CA THR A 177 -22.20 0.76 -0.47
C THR A 177 -21.89 0.37 0.97
N TRP A 178 -21.13 1.19 1.70
CA TRP A 178 -20.79 0.94 3.10
C TRP A 178 -22.05 0.89 3.95
N ASN A 179 -22.92 1.90 3.87
CA ASN A 179 -24.17 1.90 4.62
C ASN A 179 -25.09 0.72 4.26
N LYS A 180 -25.07 0.26 2.99
CA LYS A 180 -25.84 -0.92 2.57
C LYS A 180 -25.28 -2.23 3.12
N ARG A 181 -23.95 -2.37 3.19
CA ARG A 181 -23.29 -3.60 3.68
C ARG A 181 -23.28 -3.69 5.19
N VAL A 182 -23.02 -2.57 5.85
CA VAL A 182 -23.00 -2.44 7.31
C VAL A 182 -23.71 -1.14 7.64
N GLU A 183 -24.93 -1.26 8.18
CA GLU A 183 -25.79 -0.13 8.50
C GLU A 183 -25.06 0.87 9.41
N GLY A 184 -25.17 2.16 9.08
CA GLY A 184 -24.51 3.23 9.83
C GLY A 184 -23.00 3.35 9.60
N SER A 185 -22.37 2.44 8.82
CA SER A 185 -20.95 2.54 8.53
C SER A 185 -20.64 3.68 7.56
N ARG A 186 -19.57 4.41 7.86
CA ARG A 186 -19.12 5.58 7.11
C ARG A 186 -17.62 5.78 7.31
N PRO A 187 -16.88 6.28 6.31
CA PRO A 187 -15.48 6.67 6.49
C PRO A 187 -15.33 7.78 7.53
N ASP A 188 -14.24 7.74 8.31
CA ASP A 188 -13.87 8.83 9.21
C ASP A 188 -13.36 10.05 8.42
N ALA A 189 -12.70 9.82 7.29
CA ALA A 189 -12.30 10.84 6.34
C ALA A 189 -12.09 10.25 4.94
N PHE A 190 -12.14 11.08 3.91
CA PHE A 190 -11.59 10.76 2.59
C PHE A 190 -10.19 11.32 2.46
N VAL A 191 -9.30 10.59 1.80
CA VAL A 191 -8.13 11.17 1.16
C VAL A 191 -8.45 11.34 -0.31
N LEU A 192 -8.58 12.59 -0.78
CA LEU A 192 -8.73 12.89 -2.19
C LEU A 192 -7.36 13.02 -2.84
N GLU A 193 -7.02 12.04 -3.67
CA GLU A 193 -5.73 11.97 -4.34
C GLU A 193 -5.82 12.45 -5.79
N ASN A 194 -4.97 13.41 -6.14
CA ASN A 194 -4.88 13.96 -7.48
C ASN A 194 -4.08 13.01 -8.38
N HIS A 195 -4.38 13.02 -9.69
CA HIS A 195 -3.60 12.28 -10.68
C HIS A 195 -2.11 12.68 -10.71
N ALA A 196 -1.71 13.86 -10.19
CA ALA A 196 -0.32 14.27 -10.06
C ALA A 196 0.46 13.53 -8.95
N ALA A 197 -0.22 12.75 -8.10
CA ALA A 197 0.41 11.91 -7.08
C ALA A 197 1.35 10.87 -7.69
N GLY A 198 2.41 10.51 -6.97
CA GLY A 198 3.31 9.42 -7.38
C GLY A 198 2.67 8.05 -7.25
N GLY A 199 3.20 7.07 -7.97
CA GLY A 199 2.78 5.68 -7.88
C GLY A 199 1.62 5.36 -8.82
N HIS A 200 0.67 4.53 -8.38
CA HIS A 200 -0.52 4.21 -9.17
C HIS A 200 -1.50 5.38 -9.17
N ASN A 201 -2.00 5.74 -10.34
CA ASN A 201 -3.12 6.68 -10.47
C ASN A 201 -4.37 5.98 -10.99
N ALA A 202 -5.52 6.60 -10.78
CA ALA A 202 -6.72 6.20 -11.50
C ALA A 202 -6.56 6.48 -13.00
N GLN A 203 -7.31 5.76 -13.83
CA GLN A 203 -7.35 6.04 -15.26
C GLN A 203 -7.89 7.46 -15.52
N PRO A 204 -7.40 8.17 -16.55
CA PRO A 204 -7.99 9.44 -16.96
C PRO A 204 -9.47 9.29 -17.28
N ARG A 205 -10.27 10.31 -16.96
CA ARG A 205 -11.72 10.26 -17.19
C ARG A 205 -12.10 10.05 -18.66
N ASP A 206 -11.36 10.63 -19.59
CA ASP A 206 -11.58 10.47 -21.04
C ASP A 206 -10.89 9.22 -21.62
N LYS A 207 -10.16 8.45 -20.79
CA LYS A 207 -9.35 7.27 -21.12
C LYS A 207 -8.18 7.53 -22.08
N VAL A 208 -7.90 8.79 -22.41
CA VAL A 208 -6.81 9.18 -23.32
C VAL A 208 -5.72 9.90 -22.53
N ALA A 209 -6.06 10.98 -21.83
CA ALA A 209 -5.11 11.80 -21.10
C ALA A 209 -5.76 12.48 -19.90
N PHE A 210 -4.96 12.76 -18.86
CA PHE A 210 -5.47 13.52 -17.72
C PHE A 210 -5.78 14.96 -18.14
N GLY A 211 -6.96 15.43 -17.75
CA GLY A 211 -7.45 16.77 -18.05
C GLY A 211 -7.97 17.52 -16.83
N GLU A 212 -8.67 18.65 -17.08
CA GLU A 212 -9.19 19.51 -16.02
C GLU A 212 -10.18 18.78 -15.09
N LEU A 213 -10.96 17.84 -15.61
CA LEU A 213 -11.92 17.06 -14.82
C LEU A 213 -11.25 16.09 -13.84
N ASP A 214 -10.00 15.71 -14.09
CA ASP A 214 -9.20 14.85 -13.22
C ASP A 214 -8.56 15.63 -12.06
N GLN A 215 -8.59 16.96 -12.11
CA GLN A 215 -8.08 17.80 -11.04
C GLN A 215 -9.04 17.79 -9.84
N ILE A 216 -8.48 17.72 -8.62
CA ILE A 216 -9.27 17.78 -7.37
C ILE A 216 -10.19 19.02 -7.37
N ASN A 217 -9.71 20.15 -7.89
CA ASN A 217 -10.49 21.38 -7.98
C ASN A 217 -11.84 21.20 -8.69
N ALA A 218 -11.93 20.32 -9.68
CA ALA A 218 -13.16 20.09 -10.45
C ALA A 218 -14.25 19.37 -9.65
N TYR A 219 -13.92 18.71 -8.53
CA TYR A 219 -14.87 17.89 -7.78
C TYR A 219 -14.79 18.04 -6.25
N PHE A 220 -13.87 18.82 -5.71
CA PHE A 220 -13.68 19.01 -4.27
C PHE A 220 -14.96 19.46 -3.57
N ASP A 221 -15.60 20.52 -4.07
CA ASP A 221 -16.79 21.08 -3.40
C ASP A 221 -17.97 20.10 -3.40
N LYS A 222 -18.14 19.30 -4.47
CA LYS A 222 -19.13 18.21 -4.51
C LYS A 222 -18.83 17.11 -3.49
N VAL A 223 -17.56 16.77 -3.26
CA VAL A 223 -17.21 15.80 -2.21
C VAL A 223 -17.44 16.40 -0.82
N LYS A 224 -17.14 17.69 -0.63
CA LYS A 224 -17.38 18.41 0.63
C LYS A 224 -18.85 18.37 1.03
N GLU A 225 -19.76 18.54 0.08
CA GLU A 225 -21.22 18.42 0.27
C GLU A 225 -21.66 17.04 0.77
N LEU A 226 -20.85 15.98 0.59
CA LEU A 226 -21.17 14.67 1.15
C LEU A 226 -21.09 14.66 2.67
N GLY A 227 -20.42 15.64 3.32
CA GLY A 227 -20.31 15.74 4.77
C GLY A 227 -19.33 14.75 5.40
N VAL A 228 -18.28 14.36 4.68
CA VAL A 228 -17.16 13.55 5.23
C VAL A 228 -15.93 14.45 5.28
N PRO A 229 -15.13 14.46 6.37
CA PRO A 229 -13.86 15.18 6.40
C PRO A 229 -12.94 14.80 5.24
N ILE A 230 -12.18 15.76 4.71
CA ILE A 230 -11.34 15.56 3.52
C ILE A 230 -9.90 15.92 3.83
N TYR A 231 -8.98 15.00 3.55
CA TYR A 231 -7.57 15.28 3.33
C TYR A 231 -7.28 15.34 1.84
N VAL A 232 -6.38 16.21 1.41
CA VAL A 232 -5.98 16.33 -0.01
C VAL A 232 -4.57 15.80 -0.23
N ALA A 233 -4.34 15.10 -1.34
CA ALA A 233 -3.05 14.52 -1.70
C ALA A 233 -2.68 14.75 -3.18
N GLY A 234 -1.38 14.74 -3.49
CA GLY A 234 -0.86 14.51 -4.84
C GLY A 234 -0.60 15.73 -5.74
N ALA A 235 -1.27 16.86 -5.55
CA ALA A 235 -1.10 18.06 -6.38
C ALA A 235 -0.81 19.30 -5.53
N PHE A 236 0.43 19.39 -5.05
CA PHE A 236 0.88 20.51 -4.24
C PHE A 236 1.80 21.41 -5.05
N LEU A 237 1.39 22.66 -5.22
CA LEU A 237 2.15 23.65 -5.99
C LEU A 237 3.46 23.99 -5.31
N HIS A 238 3.52 23.88 -3.98
CA HIS A 238 4.71 24.17 -3.20
C HIS A 238 5.28 22.91 -2.55
N GLY A 239 5.19 21.74 -3.20
CA GLY A 239 5.86 20.52 -2.73
C GLY A 239 5.26 19.87 -1.48
N GLY A 240 4.09 20.33 -1.01
CA GLY A 240 3.50 19.88 0.24
C GLY A 240 4.09 20.61 1.44
N THR A 241 4.12 21.95 1.36
CA THR A 241 4.54 22.85 2.44
C THR A 241 3.33 23.36 3.24
N ARG A 242 3.58 24.20 4.24
CA ARG A 242 2.52 24.97 4.93
C ARG A 242 1.62 25.77 3.97
N LYS A 243 2.16 26.30 2.87
CA LYS A 243 1.35 27.05 1.90
C LYS A 243 0.26 26.18 1.29
N ASP A 244 0.59 24.94 0.93
CA ASP A 244 -0.38 23.98 0.41
C ASP A 244 -1.40 23.58 1.49
N LEU A 245 -0.94 23.35 2.72
CA LEU A 245 -1.83 23.05 3.85
C LEU A 245 -2.86 24.17 4.07
N LEU A 246 -2.39 25.42 4.19
CA LEU A 246 -3.25 26.58 4.44
C LEU A 246 -4.23 26.81 3.29
N TYR A 247 -3.78 26.69 2.04
CA TYR A 247 -4.64 26.80 0.86
C TYR A 247 -5.82 25.81 0.92
N TRP A 248 -5.55 24.53 1.23
CA TRP A 248 -6.60 23.52 1.29
C TRP A 248 -7.47 23.66 2.54
N GLN A 249 -6.91 24.08 3.67
CA GLN A 249 -7.68 24.37 4.88
C GLN A 249 -8.65 25.55 4.69
N GLU A 250 -8.24 26.62 4.01
CA GLU A 250 -9.09 27.76 3.67
C GLU A 250 -10.30 27.33 2.81
N ARG A 251 -10.11 26.31 1.96
CA ARG A 251 -11.20 25.72 1.16
C ARG A 251 -12.11 24.74 1.93
N GLY A 252 -11.72 24.37 3.15
CA GLY A 252 -12.47 23.48 4.03
C GLY A 252 -11.95 22.04 4.12
N ALA A 253 -10.72 21.76 3.67
CA ALA A 253 -10.07 20.48 3.96
C ALA A 253 -9.61 20.42 5.43
N TYR A 254 -9.57 19.22 6.01
CA TYR A 254 -8.99 19.00 7.34
C TYR A 254 -7.46 19.11 7.33
N GLY A 255 -6.84 18.69 6.24
CA GLY A 255 -5.39 18.73 6.07
C GLY A 255 -4.93 18.17 4.73
N ILE A 256 -3.64 17.84 4.65
CA ILE A 256 -3.00 17.30 3.45
C ILE A 256 -2.26 15.99 3.76
N GLN A 257 -2.11 15.13 2.76
CA GLN A 257 -1.25 13.95 2.78
C GLN A 257 -0.09 14.16 1.82
N VAL A 258 1.13 14.17 2.36
CA VAL A 258 2.36 14.44 1.60
C VAL A 258 3.16 13.14 1.45
N GLY A 259 3.41 12.73 0.20
CA GLY A 259 4.14 11.51 -0.12
C GLY A 259 5.60 11.78 -0.50
N SER A 260 5.81 12.37 -1.68
CA SER A 260 7.13 12.46 -2.31
C SER A 260 8.18 13.21 -1.50
N ARG A 261 7.78 14.26 -0.78
CA ARG A 261 8.70 14.99 0.09
C ARG A 261 9.20 14.12 1.26
N PHE A 262 8.33 13.32 1.87
CA PHE A 262 8.74 12.33 2.88
C PHE A 262 9.52 11.17 2.27
N ALA A 263 9.21 10.76 1.03
CA ALA A 263 9.99 9.72 0.35
C ALA A 263 11.47 10.13 0.17
N LEU A 264 11.74 11.43 0.06
CA LEU A 264 13.08 12.01 -0.07
C LEU A 264 13.73 12.42 1.26
N SER A 265 13.07 12.18 2.41
CA SER A 265 13.62 12.53 3.72
C SER A 265 14.78 11.61 4.14
N GLU A 266 15.54 12.02 5.16
CA GLU A 266 16.67 11.24 5.67
C GLU A 266 16.28 9.83 6.10
N GLU A 267 15.22 9.72 6.90
CA GLU A 267 14.72 8.51 7.55
C GLU A 267 13.91 7.60 6.61
N SER A 268 13.59 8.07 5.39
CA SER A 268 12.89 7.28 4.38
C SER A 268 13.71 6.06 3.96
N GLY A 269 13.02 4.91 3.84
CA GLY A 269 13.59 3.67 3.34
C GLY A 269 13.94 3.66 1.84
N LEU A 270 13.65 4.74 1.10
CA LEU A 270 14.17 4.91 -0.26
C LEU A 270 15.70 4.95 -0.21
N ARG A 271 16.37 4.17 -1.08
CA ARG A 271 17.82 4.11 -1.14
C ARG A 271 18.47 5.50 -1.25
N ASP A 272 19.55 5.69 -0.51
CA ASP A 272 20.27 6.96 -0.40
C ASP A 272 20.84 7.47 -1.73
N ASP A 273 21.33 6.58 -2.59
CA ASP A 273 21.81 6.96 -3.92
C ASP A 273 20.68 7.50 -4.80
N LEU A 274 19.48 6.91 -4.71
CA LEU A 274 18.30 7.34 -5.46
C LEU A 274 17.74 8.67 -4.91
N LYS A 275 17.71 8.84 -3.58
CA LYS A 275 17.33 10.12 -2.94
C LYS A 275 18.24 11.25 -3.41
N THR A 276 19.56 11.04 -3.32
CA THR A 276 20.57 12.04 -3.67
C THR A 276 20.42 12.51 -5.11
N ARG A 277 20.33 11.56 -6.06
CA ARG A 277 20.17 11.85 -7.49
C ARG A 277 18.85 12.55 -7.81
N ALA A 278 17.75 12.19 -7.14
CA ALA A 278 16.47 12.86 -7.34
C ALA A 278 16.50 14.31 -6.84
N LEU A 279 17.11 14.56 -5.67
CA LEU A 279 17.26 15.90 -5.10
C LEU A 279 18.22 16.78 -5.92
N GLU A 280 19.31 16.22 -6.45
CA GLU A 280 20.23 16.90 -7.38
C GLU A 280 19.49 17.29 -8.66
N ALA A 281 18.77 16.35 -9.28
CA ALA A 281 17.98 16.64 -10.46
C ALA A 281 16.90 17.72 -10.19
N ALA A 282 16.30 17.75 -8.99
CA ALA A 282 15.34 18.79 -8.61
C ALA A 282 16.03 20.16 -8.49
N ARG A 283 17.20 20.23 -7.82
CA ARG A 283 18.03 21.45 -7.73
C ARG A 283 18.40 22.01 -9.09
N ASP A 284 18.75 21.12 -10.03
CA ASP A 284 19.16 21.49 -11.37
C ASP A 284 17.98 21.79 -12.31
N GLY A 285 16.73 21.63 -11.85
CA GLY A 285 15.53 21.79 -12.67
C GLY A 285 15.38 20.72 -13.76
N THR A 286 16.08 19.59 -13.61
CA THR A 286 16.12 18.49 -14.57
C THR A 286 15.26 17.29 -14.15
N LEU A 287 14.78 17.23 -12.90
CA LEU A 287 13.92 16.15 -12.42
C LEU A 287 12.63 16.11 -13.25
N ARG A 288 12.36 14.95 -13.85
CA ARG A 288 11.11 14.68 -14.57
C ARG A 288 10.37 13.53 -13.90
N VAL A 289 9.05 13.65 -13.87
CA VAL A 289 8.14 12.57 -13.50
C VAL A 289 7.32 12.22 -14.73
N VAL A 290 7.29 10.95 -15.09
CA VAL A 290 6.61 10.43 -16.27
C VAL A 290 5.49 9.51 -15.84
N THR A 291 4.32 9.68 -16.45
CA THR A 291 3.20 8.74 -16.33
C THR A 291 3.23 7.75 -17.48
N ASP A 292 3.20 6.46 -17.20
CA ASP A 292 3.05 5.41 -18.20
C ASP A 292 1.80 4.56 -17.89
N THR A 293 0.88 4.47 -18.85
CA THR A 293 -0.40 3.74 -18.73
C THR A 293 -0.25 2.23 -18.87
N ARG A 294 0.90 1.77 -19.35
CA ARG A 294 1.22 0.37 -19.64
C ARG A 294 2.21 -0.24 -18.67
N LEU A 295 3.13 0.52 -18.06
CA LEU A 295 4.22 0.00 -17.24
C LEU A 295 3.76 -0.93 -16.11
N SER A 296 2.67 -0.58 -15.40
CA SER A 296 2.14 -1.40 -14.31
C SER A 296 1.48 -2.69 -14.80
N PRO A 297 1.69 -3.85 -14.13
CA PRO A 297 0.96 -5.08 -14.46
C PRO A 297 -0.51 -5.03 -14.04
N THR A 298 -0.93 -4.04 -13.26
CA THR A 298 -2.30 -3.91 -12.73
C THR A 298 -3.27 -3.27 -13.73
N GLY A 299 -2.76 -2.71 -14.82
CA GLY A 299 -3.52 -1.89 -15.76
C GLY A 299 -3.80 -0.46 -15.30
N PHE A 300 -3.28 -0.04 -14.14
CA PHE A 300 -3.32 1.36 -13.71
C PHE A 300 -2.13 2.15 -14.26
N PRO A 301 -2.32 3.43 -14.65
CA PRO A 301 -1.20 4.32 -14.89
C PRO A 301 -0.25 4.35 -13.70
N PHE A 302 1.04 4.43 -13.99
CA PHE A 302 2.09 4.45 -12.98
C PHE A 302 3.04 5.61 -13.25
N LYS A 303 3.29 6.43 -12.22
CA LYS A 303 4.29 7.48 -12.28
C LYS A 303 5.64 7.03 -11.77
N PHE A 304 6.68 7.38 -12.52
CA PHE A 304 8.06 7.09 -12.16
C PHE A 304 9.00 8.22 -12.59
N VAL A 305 10.20 8.21 -12.03
CA VAL A 305 11.30 9.09 -12.40
C VAL A 305 12.21 8.35 -13.39
N PRO A 306 12.38 8.83 -14.63
CA PRO A 306 13.38 8.30 -15.54
C PRO A 306 14.77 8.59 -14.97
N MET A 307 15.48 7.54 -14.55
CA MET A 307 16.74 7.67 -13.85
C MET A 307 17.72 6.60 -14.34
N GLU A 308 18.97 7.00 -14.62
CA GLU A 308 20.00 6.10 -15.15
C GLU A 308 20.22 4.86 -14.26
N GLY A 309 20.30 3.69 -14.89
CA GLY A 309 20.49 2.41 -14.20
C GLY A 309 19.24 1.88 -13.50
N THR A 310 18.07 2.48 -13.74
CA THR A 310 16.78 2.03 -13.18
C THR A 310 15.84 1.59 -14.29
N LEU A 311 14.75 0.91 -13.93
CA LEU A 311 13.66 0.56 -14.84
C LEU A 311 12.89 1.78 -15.38
N GLY A 312 13.25 2.99 -14.96
CA GLY A 312 12.83 4.21 -15.63
C GLY A 312 13.44 4.38 -17.03
N GLU A 313 14.48 3.62 -17.37
CA GLU A 313 15.10 3.61 -18.70
C GLU A 313 14.60 2.45 -19.55
N GLN A 314 14.38 2.70 -20.84
CA GLN A 314 13.96 1.65 -21.77
C GLN A 314 15.06 0.59 -21.95
N SER A 315 16.33 1.00 -22.10
CA SER A 315 17.47 0.08 -22.25
C SER A 315 17.61 -0.90 -21.09
N VAL A 316 17.41 -0.44 -19.85
CA VAL A 316 17.44 -1.29 -18.65
C VAL A 316 16.24 -2.23 -18.62
N ARG A 317 15.04 -1.75 -19.00
CA ARG A 317 13.83 -2.60 -19.12
C ARG A 317 14.02 -3.71 -20.15
N ASP A 318 14.59 -3.39 -21.32
CA ASP A 318 14.80 -4.34 -22.41
C ASP A 318 15.85 -5.40 -22.04
N ALA A 319 16.88 -5.02 -21.28
CA ALA A 319 17.92 -5.94 -20.81
C ALA A 319 17.47 -6.78 -19.60
N GLN A 320 16.46 -6.34 -18.85
CA GLN A 320 16.06 -6.99 -17.60
C GLN A 320 15.36 -8.33 -17.84
N LYS A 321 15.91 -9.40 -17.27
CA LYS A 321 15.21 -10.70 -17.22
C LYS A 321 13.96 -10.61 -16.34
N ARG A 322 12.80 -10.91 -16.94
CA ARG A 322 11.50 -10.99 -16.25
C ARG A 322 11.53 -11.99 -15.09
N GLY A 323 10.85 -11.64 -14.00
CA GLY A 323 10.69 -12.51 -12.83
C GLY A 323 9.63 -12.00 -11.87
N CYS A 324 8.86 -12.91 -11.29
CA CYS A 324 7.81 -12.62 -10.31
C CYS A 324 7.91 -13.61 -9.14
N ASP A 325 8.84 -13.34 -8.22
CA ASP A 325 9.14 -14.17 -7.04
C ASP A 325 8.51 -13.64 -5.74
N LEU A 326 7.84 -12.49 -5.80
CA LEU A 326 7.11 -11.90 -4.67
C LEU A 326 5.59 -12.07 -4.78
N GLY A 327 5.04 -12.02 -5.99
CA GLY A 327 3.63 -12.35 -6.25
C GLY A 327 2.56 -11.40 -5.70
N TYR A 328 2.91 -10.22 -5.16
CA TYR A 328 1.93 -9.35 -4.49
C TYR A 328 0.82 -8.79 -5.40
N LEU A 329 1.05 -8.73 -6.71
CA LEU A 329 0.11 -8.25 -7.72
C LEU A 329 -0.45 -9.38 -8.60
N LEU A 330 -0.38 -10.63 -8.12
CA LEU A 330 -1.06 -11.75 -8.76
C LEU A 330 -2.58 -11.58 -8.66
N GLN A 331 -3.28 -12.04 -9.70
CA GLN A 331 -4.74 -12.00 -9.79
C GLN A 331 -5.29 -13.38 -10.13
N SER A 332 -6.51 -13.67 -9.68
CA SER A 332 -7.22 -14.90 -10.04
C SER A 332 -7.54 -14.95 -11.53
N ARG A 333 -7.46 -16.16 -12.06
CA ARG A 333 -7.91 -16.52 -13.40
C ARG A 333 -8.37 -17.96 -13.41
N MET A 334 -9.47 -18.26 -14.08
CA MET A 334 -9.87 -19.64 -14.36
C MET A 334 -9.12 -20.15 -15.61
N LEU A 335 -8.40 -21.25 -15.45
CA LEU A 335 -7.70 -21.95 -16.52
C LEU A 335 -8.46 -23.23 -16.87
N THR A 336 -8.87 -23.36 -18.13
CA THR A 336 -9.41 -24.61 -18.66
C THR A 336 -8.27 -25.59 -18.95
N LEU A 337 -8.31 -26.77 -18.33
CA LEU A 337 -7.35 -27.85 -18.51
C LEU A 337 -7.68 -28.69 -19.75
N PRO A 338 -6.74 -29.51 -20.26
CA PRO A 338 -6.97 -30.33 -21.46
C PRO A 338 -8.13 -31.33 -21.36
N ASP A 339 -8.50 -31.73 -20.14
CA ASP A 339 -9.65 -32.60 -19.85
C ASP A 339 -10.98 -31.85 -19.75
N GLY A 340 -10.98 -30.53 -19.97
CA GLY A 340 -12.14 -29.66 -19.88
C GLY A 340 -12.47 -29.17 -18.47
N SER A 341 -11.75 -29.62 -17.44
CA SER A 341 -11.94 -29.11 -16.08
C SER A 341 -11.39 -27.70 -15.92
N GLU A 342 -11.97 -26.91 -15.02
CA GLU A 342 -11.47 -25.58 -14.70
C GLU A 342 -10.64 -25.59 -13.41
N ARG A 343 -9.55 -24.82 -13.41
CA ARG A 343 -8.70 -24.63 -12.24
C ARG A 343 -8.39 -23.16 -12.05
N GLU A 344 -8.63 -22.64 -10.85
CA GLU A 344 -8.16 -21.31 -10.51
C GLU A 344 -6.63 -21.27 -10.46
N VAL A 345 -6.05 -20.25 -11.09
CA VAL A 345 -4.63 -19.94 -11.07
C VAL A 345 -4.40 -18.48 -10.73
N TYR A 346 -3.22 -18.19 -10.19
CA TYR A 346 -2.77 -16.83 -9.95
C TYR A 346 -1.80 -16.39 -11.05
N ILE A 347 -2.14 -15.29 -11.72
CA ILE A 347 -1.43 -14.80 -12.90
C ILE A 347 -1.10 -13.30 -12.75
N CYS A 348 -0.01 -12.84 -13.37
CA CYS A 348 0.39 -11.44 -13.38
C CYS A 348 1.12 -11.13 -14.69
N PRO A 349 0.73 -10.09 -15.44
CA PRO A 349 1.37 -9.74 -16.71
C PRO A 349 2.89 -9.49 -16.64
N ALA A 350 3.44 -9.18 -15.46
CA ALA A 350 4.88 -8.96 -15.28
C ALA A 350 5.71 -10.24 -15.06
N MET A 351 5.08 -11.41 -14.91
CA MET A 351 5.81 -12.68 -14.79
C MET A 351 6.52 -13.05 -16.10
N PRO A 352 7.42 -14.05 -16.11
CA PRO A 352 8.00 -14.55 -17.35
C PRO A 352 6.93 -14.97 -18.35
N GLU A 353 7.09 -14.59 -19.61
CA GLU A 353 6.08 -14.75 -20.67
C GLU A 353 5.60 -16.19 -20.83
N HIS A 354 6.54 -17.15 -20.86
CA HIS A 354 6.19 -18.56 -20.94
C HIS A 354 5.32 -19.03 -19.76
N GLN A 355 5.51 -18.49 -18.55
CA GLN A 355 4.68 -18.79 -17.38
C GLN A 355 3.30 -18.15 -17.53
N TYR A 356 3.26 -16.89 -17.98
CA TYR A 356 1.99 -16.18 -18.21
C TYR A 356 1.10 -16.92 -19.22
N VAL A 357 1.68 -17.34 -20.35
CA VAL A 357 0.96 -18.10 -21.39
C VAL A 357 0.55 -19.49 -20.89
N ALA A 358 1.41 -20.18 -20.13
CA ALA A 358 1.07 -21.48 -19.53
C ALA A 358 -0.10 -21.40 -18.53
N LEU A 359 -0.34 -20.22 -17.95
CA LEU A 359 -1.48 -19.94 -17.07
C LEU A 359 -2.70 -19.38 -17.83
N GLY A 360 -2.69 -19.49 -19.17
CA GLY A 360 -3.81 -19.11 -20.04
C GLY A 360 -3.88 -17.63 -20.39
N GLY A 361 -2.84 -16.84 -20.09
CA GLY A 361 -2.74 -15.45 -20.51
C GLY A 361 -2.28 -15.31 -21.97
N LYS A 362 -2.48 -14.13 -22.57
CA LYS A 362 -1.98 -13.84 -23.93
C LYS A 362 -0.64 -13.13 -23.89
N LEU A 363 0.26 -13.42 -24.84
CA LEU A 363 1.59 -12.81 -24.87
C LEU A 363 1.52 -11.27 -24.95
N GLU A 364 0.57 -10.72 -25.71
CA GLU A 364 0.31 -9.28 -25.85
C GLU A 364 0.07 -8.57 -24.50
N ASP A 365 -0.51 -9.25 -23.52
CA ASP A 365 -0.79 -8.65 -22.20
C ASP A 365 0.49 -8.33 -21.42
N THR A 366 1.58 -9.02 -21.76
CA THR A 366 2.88 -8.93 -21.08
C THR A 366 3.76 -7.79 -21.60
N GLU A 367 3.42 -7.24 -22.77
CA GLU A 367 4.21 -6.21 -23.45
C GLU A 367 4.23 -4.90 -22.65
N GLY A 368 5.43 -4.34 -22.48
CA GLY A 368 5.66 -3.10 -21.73
C GLY A 368 5.45 -3.19 -20.22
N ARG A 369 5.19 -4.39 -19.66
CA ARG A 369 4.91 -4.57 -18.24
C ARG A 369 6.19 -4.78 -17.43
N VAL A 370 6.26 -4.14 -16.27
CA VAL A 370 7.36 -4.27 -15.31
C VAL A 370 6.88 -4.92 -14.01
N CYS A 371 7.71 -5.76 -13.37
CA CYS A 371 7.40 -6.30 -12.06
C CYS A 371 7.57 -5.22 -10.97
N LEU A 372 6.48 -4.50 -10.67
CA LEU A 372 6.48 -3.46 -9.65
C LEU A 372 6.86 -3.97 -8.25
N CYS A 373 6.48 -5.21 -7.89
CA CYS A 373 6.80 -5.77 -6.57
C CYS A 373 8.33 -5.81 -6.36
N ASN A 374 9.06 -6.34 -7.33
CA ASN A 374 10.52 -6.40 -7.27
C ASN A 374 11.15 -5.03 -7.40
N ALA A 375 10.67 -4.21 -8.34
CA ALA A 375 11.24 -2.91 -8.62
C ALA A 375 11.10 -1.93 -7.44
N LEU A 376 9.93 -1.91 -6.78
CA LEU A 376 9.68 -1.01 -5.64
C LEU A 376 10.39 -1.48 -4.37
N LEU A 377 10.51 -2.79 -4.13
CA LEU A 377 11.37 -3.28 -3.05
C LEU A 377 12.85 -3.02 -3.35
N ALA A 378 13.29 -3.06 -4.60
CA ALA A 378 14.65 -2.68 -4.98
C ALA A 378 14.94 -1.21 -4.71
N THR A 379 13.97 -0.34 -5.03
CA THR A 379 13.97 1.08 -4.68
C THR A 379 14.13 1.30 -3.18
N ALA A 380 13.51 0.44 -2.36
CA ALA A 380 13.59 0.48 -0.90
C ALA A 380 14.74 -0.36 -0.29
N GLY A 381 15.64 -0.93 -1.10
CA GLY A 381 16.78 -1.71 -0.63
C GLY A 381 16.48 -3.15 -0.16
N TYR A 382 15.30 -3.70 -0.44
CA TYR A 382 14.85 -5.03 -0.01
C TYR A 382 14.87 -6.11 -1.10
N SER A 383 15.32 -5.80 -2.33
CA SER A 383 15.36 -6.78 -3.42
C SER A 383 16.65 -7.58 -3.47
N LYS A 384 16.65 -8.65 -4.26
CA LYS A 384 17.88 -9.29 -4.72
C LYS A 384 18.75 -8.27 -5.48
N PRO A 385 20.10 -8.40 -5.42
CA PRO A 385 21.01 -7.46 -6.08
C PRO A 385 20.84 -7.34 -7.61
N ASP A 386 20.25 -8.33 -8.25
CA ASP A 386 20.02 -8.40 -9.70
C ASP A 386 18.71 -7.72 -10.15
N ARG A 387 17.95 -7.12 -9.22
CA ARG A 387 16.70 -6.42 -9.53
C ARG A 387 16.93 -4.90 -9.56
N PRO A 388 16.81 -4.25 -10.72
CA PRO A 388 16.91 -2.80 -10.82
C PRO A 388 15.71 -2.12 -10.15
N ALA A 389 15.97 -0.92 -9.61
CA ALA A 389 14.97 -0.07 -8.97
C ALA A 389 13.99 0.52 -9.99
N LEU A 390 12.84 0.99 -9.50
CA LEU A 390 11.95 1.92 -10.21
C LEU A 390 11.53 3.00 -9.22
N VAL A 391 12.05 4.21 -9.40
CA VAL A 391 11.77 5.32 -8.50
C VAL A 391 10.40 5.90 -8.83
N THR A 392 9.54 6.02 -7.82
CA THR A 392 8.22 6.63 -7.94
C THR A 392 8.14 7.89 -7.08
N LEU A 393 7.81 9.01 -7.71
CA LEU A 393 7.55 10.29 -7.08
C LEU A 393 6.34 10.94 -7.78
N GLY A 394 5.66 11.83 -7.08
CA GLY A 394 4.62 12.69 -7.64
C GLY A 394 5.23 13.93 -8.27
N GLU A 395 4.45 14.62 -9.08
CA GLU A 395 4.94 15.77 -9.87
C GLU A 395 5.48 16.90 -8.97
N SER A 396 4.94 17.06 -7.77
CA SER A 396 5.41 18.05 -6.79
C SER A 396 6.81 17.77 -6.23
N ALA A 397 7.43 16.62 -6.55
CA ALA A 397 8.80 16.31 -6.12
C ALA A 397 9.85 17.25 -6.73
N VAL A 398 9.53 17.91 -7.85
CA VAL A 398 10.39 18.94 -8.45
C VAL A 398 10.64 20.12 -7.52
N GLU A 399 9.75 20.36 -6.56
CA GLU A 399 9.87 21.40 -5.53
C GLU A 399 10.71 20.95 -4.33
N SER A 400 11.15 19.69 -4.28
CA SER A 400 11.95 19.12 -3.19
C SER A 400 13.43 19.07 -3.59
N SER A 401 14.16 20.13 -3.29
CA SER A 401 15.59 20.28 -3.64
C SER A 401 16.54 19.95 -2.49
N GLU A 402 16.05 19.88 -1.25
CA GLU A 402 16.86 19.67 -0.06
C GLU A 402 16.57 18.33 0.63
N ARG A 403 17.62 17.70 1.16
CA ARG A 403 17.47 16.51 1.99
C ARG A 403 17.15 16.97 3.41
N LEU A 404 15.89 16.82 3.80
CA LEU A 404 15.39 17.19 5.12
C LEU A 404 15.15 15.94 5.97
N THR A 405 15.27 16.09 7.28
CA THR A 405 14.71 15.11 8.23
C THR A 405 13.18 15.12 8.15
N ALA A 406 12.54 14.01 8.49
CA ALA A 406 11.09 13.92 8.60
C ALA A 406 10.56 14.98 9.58
N ARG A 407 11.29 15.25 10.67
CA ARG A 407 10.97 16.34 11.61
C ARG A 407 10.92 17.70 10.92
N GLN A 408 11.95 18.07 10.18
CA GLN A 408 11.99 19.34 9.45
C GLN A 408 10.86 19.47 8.43
N VAL A 409 10.49 18.38 7.74
CA VAL A 409 9.34 18.38 6.83
C VAL A 409 8.04 18.66 7.59
N VAL A 410 7.82 18.02 8.75
CA VAL A 410 6.63 18.26 9.57
C VAL A 410 6.61 19.69 10.13
N GLU A 411 7.75 20.20 10.60
CA GLU A 411 7.88 21.57 11.11
C GLU A 411 7.63 22.62 10.01
N ASP A 412 8.09 22.38 8.78
CA ASP A 412 7.78 23.25 7.65
C ASP A 412 6.28 23.26 7.30
N ILE A 413 5.57 22.16 7.51
CA ILE A 413 4.12 22.08 7.28
C ILE A 413 3.32 22.71 8.44
N LEU A 414 3.64 22.35 9.68
CA LEU A 414 2.82 22.68 10.86
C LEU A 414 3.31 23.87 11.69
N THR A 415 4.55 24.30 11.50
CA THR A 415 5.42 25.12 12.37
C THR A 415 6.09 24.37 13.53
N PRO A 416 7.32 24.76 13.93
CA PRO A 416 8.01 24.20 15.09
C PRO A 416 7.20 24.27 16.38
N GLU A 417 6.48 25.36 16.61
CA GLU A 417 5.67 25.55 17.83
C GLU A 417 4.53 24.53 17.90
N ARG A 418 3.86 24.27 16.76
CA ARG A 418 2.77 23.29 16.69
C ARG A 418 3.28 21.87 16.83
N VAL A 419 4.47 21.57 16.31
CA VAL A 419 5.12 20.27 16.52
C VAL A 419 5.44 20.07 18.00
N ALA A 420 6.07 21.05 18.64
CA ALA A 420 6.40 20.99 20.06
C ALA A 420 5.14 20.83 20.95
N GLU A 421 4.05 21.54 20.65
CA GLU A 421 2.77 21.38 21.36
C GLU A 421 2.21 19.95 21.23
N ASN A 422 2.26 19.37 20.03
CA ASN A 422 1.80 18.01 19.80
C ASN A 422 2.70 16.97 20.50
N GLU A 423 4.02 17.16 20.49
CA GLU A 423 4.96 16.31 21.20
C GLU A 423 4.70 16.34 22.72
N ALA A 424 4.48 17.53 23.29
CA ALA A 424 4.14 17.69 24.69
C ALA A 424 2.83 16.98 25.05
N ARG A 425 1.79 17.12 24.21
CA ARG A 425 0.51 16.43 24.40
C ARG A 425 0.66 14.91 24.35
N LEU A 426 1.47 14.38 23.42
CA LEU A 426 1.70 12.94 23.32
C LEU A 426 2.57 12.40 24.46
N ALA A 427 3.38 13.24 25.10
CA ALA A 427 4.18 12.88 26.26
C ALA A 427 3.37 12.81 27.57
N ASP A 428 2.24 13.53 27.67
CA ASP A 428 1.41 13.58 28.89
C ASP A 428 0.46 12.36 29.01
N PRO A 429 0.72 11.40 29.92
CA PRO A 429 -0.11 10.20 30.12
C PRO A 429 -1.56 10.48 30.57
N GLY A 430 -1.89 11.71 30.97
CA GLY A 430 -3.22 12.12 31.43
C GLY A 430 -4.20 12.59 30.34
N THR A 431 -3.75 12.68 29.08
CA THR A 431 -4.59 12.91 27.89
C THR A 431 -4.60 11.68 26.99
#